data_AF-A0A3D5UNP6-F1
#
_entry.id   AF-A0A3D5UNP6-F1
#
_cell.length_a   1.000
_cell.length_b   1.000
_cell.length_c   1.000
_cell.angle_alpha   90.00
_cell.angle_beta   90.00
_cell.angle_gamma   90.00
#
_symmetry.space_group_name_H-M   'P 1'
#
loop_
_entity.id
_entity.type
_entity.pdbx_description
1 polymer ?
#
loop_
_entity_poly.entity_id
_entity_poly.type
_entity_poly.pdbx_seq_one_letter_code
_entity_poly.pdbx_strand_id
1 'polypeptide(L)'
;PVTDTVKENVQLLKHVVEDVDVVNDSMQSIRVSADEINQAMEASSSDAEKLTEMTQYIQAEADNSVGFASNISKIDDELSDIVKDMLGSLSASKNAVSNQELLDVLGKAKKSHVAWIDNLKNIVDQMRKYPLQTDSHKCSFGHFYHAITVNHQALQEVWHKIDTTHENLHSIGARVLQAVEKDEDSQAKELFDQAYQLSQNMLALLDEVDSIVKSLDQKGEEAIRK
;
A
#
# COMPACT_ATOMS: atom_id res chain seq x y z
N PRO A 1 -8.38 71.02 60.49
CA PRO A 1 -9.42 70.04 60.15
C PRO A 1 -9.92 70.19 58.70
N VAL A 2 -10.61 71.30 58.34
CA VAL A 2 -11.18 71.46 56.99
C VAL A 2 -10.10 71.57 55.90
N THR A 3 -9.02 72.31 56.17
CA THR A 3 -7.91 72.50 55.22
C THR A 3 -7.14 71.21 54.94
N ASP A 4 -7.02 70.33 55.92
CA ASP A 4 -6.33 69.04 55.80
C ASP A 4 -7.15 68.07 54.93
N THR A 5 -8.46 68.02 55.13
CA THR A 5 -9.39 67.23 54.31
C THR A 5 -9.43 67.73 52.86
N VAL A 6 -9.38 69.05 52.64
CA VAL A 6 -9.31 69.61 51.27
C VAL A 6 -8.00 69.21 50.59
N LYS A 7 -6.88 69.21 51.31
CA LYS A 7 -5.58 68.79 50.76
C LYS A 7 -5.54 67.30 50.42
N GLU A 8 -6.14 66.47 51.27
CA GLU A 8 -6.29 65.02 51.05
C GLU A 8 -7.19 64.73 49.84
N ASN A 9 -8.32 65.43 49.71
CA ASN A 9 -9.20 65.32 48.54
C ASN A 9 -8.51 65.75 47.23
N VAL A 10 -7.69 66.80 47.26
CA VAL A 10 -6.89 67.23 46.09
C VAL A 10 -5.86 66.17 45.70
N GLN A 11 -5.22 65.51 46.68
CA GLN A 11 -4.32 64.40 46.42
C GLN A 11 -5.07 63.20 45.82
N LEU A 12 -6.20 62.79 46.41
CA LEU A 12 -7.02 61.70 45.88
C LEU A 12 -7.48 61.99 44.44
N LEU A 13 -7.90 63.21 44.13
CA LEU A 13 -8.24 63.61 42.76
C LEU A 13 -7.05 63.49 41.81
N LYS A 14 -5.85 63.88 42.24
CA LYS A 14 -4.63 63.72 41.44
C LYS A 14 -4.34 62.25 41.14
N HIS A 15 -4.45 61.38 42.15
CA HIS A 15 -4.28 59.93 41.98
C HIS A 15 -5.33 59.34 41.02
N VAL A 16 -6.60 59.75 41.13
CA VAL A 16 -7.66 59.30 40.21
C VAL A 16 -7.37 59.74 38.77
N VAL A 17 -6.85 60.95 38.56
CA VAL A 17 -6.45 61.40 37.22
C VAL A 17 -5.30 60.57 36.67
N GLU A 18 -4.28 60.28 37.47
CA GLU A 18 -3.16 59.39 37.09
C GLU A 18 -3.65 57.97 36.75
N ASP A 19 -4.56 57.41 37.54
CA ASP A 19 -5.15 56.09 37.29
C ASP A 19 -5.99 56.07 35.99
N VAL A 20 -6.74 57.15 35.71
CA VAL A 20 -7.50 57.30 34.46
C VAL A 20 -6.57 57.34 33.23
N ASP A 21 -5.42 58.00 33.34
CA ASP A 21 -4.41 58.01 32.28
C ASP A 21 -3.84 56.61 32.02
N VAL A 22 -3.54 55.84 33.08
CA VAL A 22 -3.08 54.44 32.95
C VAL A 22 -4.13 53.54 32.31
N VAL A 23 -5.41 53.71 32.68
CA VAL A 23 -6.52 52.99 32.04
C VAL A 23 -6.65 53.37 30.57
N ASN A 24 -6.50 54.65 30.23
CA ASN A 24 -6.55 55.12 28.84
C ASN A 24 -5.44 54.49 27.98
N ASP A 25 -4.19 54.47 28.48
CA ASP A 25 -3.06 53.83 27.80
C ASP A 25 -3.26 52.32 27.61
N SER A 26 -3.81 51.67 28.64
CA SER A 26 -4.17 50.24 28.58
C SER A 26 -5.25 49.98 27.53
N MET A 27 -6.28 50.85 27.45
CA MET A 27 -7.34 50.76 26.44
C MET A 27 -6.79 50.95 25.02
N GLN A 28 -5.83 51.86 24.83
CA GLN A 28 -5.16 52.03 23.54
C GLN A 28 -4.37 50.77 23.14
N SER A 29 -3.65 50.18 24.08
CA SER A 29 -2.89 48.95 23.85
C SER A 29 -3.81 47.77 23.51
N ILE A 30 -4.93 47.60 24.24
CA ILE A 30 -5.96 46.59 23.94
C ILE A 30 -6.51 46.78 22.53
N ARG A 31 -6.75 48.02 22.11
CA ARG A 31 -7.24 48.32 20.75
C ARG A 31 -6.24 47.87 19.68
N VAL A 32 -4.95 48.12 19.88
CA VAL A 32 -3.90 47.68 18.95
C VAL A 32 -3.84 46.16 18.88
N SER A 33 -3.83 45.48 20.04
CA SER A 33 -3.84 44.01 20.07
C SER A 33 -5.09 43.41 19.44
N ALA A 34 -6.26 44.03 19.60
CA ALA A 34 -7.49 43.59 18.95
C ALA A 34 -7.40 43.72 17.41
N ASP A 35 -6.75 44.76 16.90
CA ASP A 35 -6.52 44.95 15.47
C ASP A 35 -5.56 43.90 14.91
N GLU A 36 -4.45 43.63 15.61
CA GLU A 36 -3.50 42.57 15.26
C GLU A 36 -4.16 41.18 15.25
N ILE A 37 -5.02 40.89 16.23
CA ILE A 37 -5.82 39.66 16.26
C ILE A 37 -6.73 39.57 15.04
N ASN A 38 -7.41 40.66 14.67
CA ASN A 38 -8.29 40.66 13.51
C ASN A 38 -7.51 40.41 12.20
N GLN A 39 -6.36 41.05 12.03
CA GLN A 39 -5.47 40.82 10.88
C GLN A 39 -4.99 39.36 10.83
N ALA A 40 -4.58 38.79 11.97
CA ALA A 40 -4.19 37.39 12.06
C ALA A 40 -5.35 36.43 11.74
N MET A 41 -6.57 36.75 12.18
CA MET A 41 -7.77 35.98 11.85
C MET A 41 -8.11 36.03 10.36
N GLU A 42 -7.99 37.19 9.71
CA GLU A 42 -8.19 37.33 8.26
C GLU A 42 -7.16 36.51 7.47
N ALA A 43 -5.88 36.56 7.86
CA ALA A 43 -4.83 35.74 7.26
C ALA A 43 -5.12 34.23 7.46
N SER A 44 -5.53 33.82 8.67
CA SER A 44 -5.89 32.43 8.96
C SER A 44 -7.09 31.96 8.14
N SER A 45 -8.08 32.83 7.90
CA SER A 45 -9.24 32.50 7.04
C SER A 45 -8.80 32.28 5.61
N SER A 46 -7.94 33.16 5.08
CA SER A 46 -7.39 33.02 3.73
C SER A 46 -6.57 31.73 3.59
N ASP A 47 -5.79 31.35 4.58
CA ASP A 47 -5.01 30.11 4.54
C ASP A 47 -5.90 28.86 4.63
N ALA A 48 -6.98 28.90 5.41
CA ALA A 48 -7.97 27.81 5.44
C ALA A 48 -8.66 27.59 4.08
N GLU A 49 -8.96 28.68 3.36
CA GLU A 49 -9.50 28.63 1.99
C GLU A 49 -8.49 27.97 1.03
N LYS A 50 -7.22 28.41 1.06
CA LYS A 50 -6.15 27.80 0.25
C LYS A 50 -5.96 26.31 0.55
N LEU A 51 -5.97 25.92 1.83
CA LEU A 51 -5.87 24.51 2.23
C LEU A 51 -7.04 23.68 1.70
N THR A 52 -8.24 24.27 1.66
CA THR A 52 -9.43 23.62 1.09
C THR A 52 -9.26 23.41 -0.41
N GLU A 53 -8.81 24.44 -1.15
CA GLU A 53 -8.51 24.34 -2.59
C GLU A 53 -7.43 23.29 -2.87
N MET A 54 -6.34 23.30 -2.09
CA MET A 54 -5.27 22.30 -2.21
C MET A 54 -5.79 20.88 -1.97
N THR A 55 -6.68 20.70 -0.99
CA THR A 55 -7.27 19.38 -0.70
C THR A 55 -8.13 18.89 -1.86
N GLN A 56 -8.92 19.78 -2.48
CA GLN A 56 -9.70 19.44 -3.67
C GLN A 56 -8.81 19.08 -4.86
N TYR A 57 -7.72 19.81 -5.06
CA TYR A 57 -6.73 19.50 -6.09
C TYR A 57 -6.08 18.13 -5.86
N ILE A 58 -5.65 17.84 -4.63
CA ILE A 58 -5.08 16.54 -4.24
C ILE A 58 -6.08 15.41 -4.48
N GLN A 59 -7.36 15.62 -4.16
CA GLN A 59 -8.40 14.63 -4.44
C GLN A 59 -8.55 14.35 -5.93
N ALA A 60 -8.56 15.39 -6.78
CA ALA A 60 -8.64 15.22 -8.22
C ALA A 60 -7.43 14.45 -8.79
N GLU A 61 -6.22 14.75 -8.30
CA GLU A 61 -5.01 14.02 -8.70
C GLU A 61 -5.00 12.57 -8.19
N ALA A 62 -5.58 12.30 -7.03
CA ALA A 62 -5.79 10.94 -6.54
C ALA A 62 -6.73 10.15 -7.45
N ASP A 63 -7.83 10.76 -7.89
CA ASP A 63 -8.78 10.14 -8.83
C ASP A 63 -8.12 9.86 -10.20
N ASN A 64 -7.33 10.81 -10.72
CA ASN A 64 -6.52 10.60 -11.92
C ASN A 64 -5.54 9.43 -11.75
N SER A 65 -4.90 9.32 -10.58
CA SER A 65 -3.96 8.24 -10.26
C SER A 65 -4.64 6.86 -10.27
N VAL A 66 -5.87 6.77 -9.76
CA VAL A 66 -6.71 5.55 -9.86
C VAL A 66 -7.00 5.22 -11.33
N GLY A 67 -7.31 6.23 -12.15
CA GLY A 67 -7.50 6.06 -13.60
C GLY A 67 -6.25 5.52 -14.30
N PHE A 68 -5.06 6.05 -13.98
CA PHE A 68 -3.80 5.54 -14.51
C PHE A 68 -3.53 4.11 -14.09
N ALA A 69 -3.74 3.76 -12.81
CA ALA A 69 -3.59 2.39 -12.33
C ALA A 69 -4.53 1.42 -13.07
N SER A 70 -5.77 1.82 -13.36
CA SER A 70 -6.71 1.03 -14.15
C SER A 70 -6.20 0.79 -15.57
N ASN A 71 -5.65 1.82 -16.22
CA ASN A 71 -5.10 1.69 -17.57
C ASN A 71 -3.84 0.81 -17.59
N ILE A 72 -2.95 0.93 -16.60
CA ILE A 72 -1.79 0.06 -16.45
C ILE A 72 -2.22 -1.40 -16.28
N SER A 73 -3.27 -1.66 -15.49
CA SER A 73 -3.81 -3.03 -15.37
C SER A 73 -4.31 -3.60 -16.70
N LYS A 74 -4.91 -2.78 -17.59
CA LYS A 74 -5.36 -3.25 -18.91
C LYS A 74 -4.18 -3.56 -19.83
N ILE A 75 -3.14 -2.71 -19.80
CA ILE A 75 -1.91 -2.94 -20.56
C ILE A 75 -1.25 -4.25 -20.10
N ASP A 76 -1.22 -4.50 -18.79
CA ASP A 76 -0.71 -5.76 -18.21
C ASP A 76 -1.50 -6.98 -18.70
N ASP A 77 -2.84 -6.89 -18.75
CA ASP A 77 -3.70 -7.94 -19.29
C ASP A 77 -3.40 -8.20 -20.78
N GLU A 78 -3.32 -7.15 -21.61
CA GLU A 78 -3.00 -7.26 -23.04
C GLU A 78 -1.60 -7.85 -23.28
N LEU A 79 -0.60 -7.43 -22.50
CA LEU A 79 0.76 -7.97 -22.58
C LEU A 79 0.81 -9.44 -22.17
N SER A 80 0.02 -9.84 -21.18
CA SER A 80 -0.10 -11.22 -20.73
C SER A 80 -0.65 -12.12 -21.82
N ASP A 81 -1.69 -11.69 -22.51
CA ASP A 81 -2.28 -12.41 -23.63
C ASP A 81 -1.29 -12.55 -24.79
N ILE A 82 -0.56 -11.48 -25.13
CA ILE A 82 0.49 -11.51 -26.17
C ILE A 82 1.60 -12.53 -25.81
N VAL A 83 2.07 -12.52 -24.56
CA VAL A 83 3.11 -13.45 -24.09
C VAL A 83 2.61 -14.89 -24.13
N LYS A 84 1.36 -15.13 -23.72
CA LYS A 84 0.73 -16.45 -23.78
C LYS A 84 0.61 -16.95 -25.21
N ASP A 85 0.18 -16.12 -26.15
CA ASP A 85 0.10 -16.49 -27.57
C ASP A 85 1.48 -16.78 -28.17
N MET A 86 2.48 -15.96 -27.82
CA MET A 86 3.87 -16.15 -28.25
C MET A 86 4.44 -17.46 -27.71
N LEU A 87 4.35 -17.71 -26.41
CA LEU A 87 4.87 -18.93 -25.78
C LEU A 87 4.09 -20.18 -26.21
N GLY A 88 2.77 -20.07 -26.36
CA GLY A 88 1.93 -21.11 -26.95
C GLY A 88 2.40 -21.49 -28.36
N SER A 89 2.68 -20.50 -29.21
CA SER A 89 3.20 -20.72 -30.57
C SER A 89 4.61 -21.33 -30.57
N LEU A 90 5.46 -21.00 -29.59
CA LEU A 90 6.82 -21.53 -29.46
C LEU A 90 6.86 -22.92 -28.82
N SER A 91 5.86 -23.30 -28.04
CA SER A 91 5.79 -24.57 -27.31
C SER A 91 5.75 -25.80 -28.22
N ALA A 92 5.34 -25.66 -29.49
CA ALA A 92 5.39 -26.71 -30.50
C ALA A 92 6.62 -26.58 -31.43
N SER A 93 7.63 -25.83 -31.00
CA SER A 93 8.83 -25.54 -31.77
C SER A 93 10.11 -25.84 -30.98
N LYS A 94 11.26 -25.85 -31.67
CA LYS A 94 12.58 -26.02 -31.04
C LYS A 94 12.95 -24.94 -30.01
N ASN A 95 12.17 -23.84 -29.96
CA ASN A 95 12.37 -22.70 -29.07
C ASN A 95 11.45 -22.77 -27.83
N ALA A 96 10.90 -23.94 -27.49
CA ALA A 96 10.19 -24.10 -26.22
C ALA A 96 11.09 -23.78 -25.02
N VAL A 97 10.47 -23.34 -23.92
CA VAL A 97 11.16 -23.01 -22.66
C VAL A 97 11.97 -24.21 -22.18
N SER A 98 13.26 -23.98 -21.96
CA SER A 98 14.20 -25.01 -21.51
C SER A 98 14.03 -25.32 -20.02
N ASN A 99 14.50 -26.50 -19.59
CA ASN A 99 14.58 -26.84 -18.17
C ASN A 99 15.33 -25.78 -17.33
N GLN A 100 16.42 -25.22 -17.85
CA GLN A 100 17.19 -24.19 -17.14
C GLN A 100 16.39 -22.89 -16.95
N GLU A 101 15.66 -22.44 -17.97
CA GLU A 101 14.79 -21.26 -17.85
C GLU A 101 13.65 -21.51 -16.88
N LEU A 102 13.05 -22.71 -16.88
CA LEU A 102 12.03 -23.09 -15.91
C LEU A 102 12.58 -23.08 -14.47
N LEU A 103 13.77 -23.63 -14.24
CA LEU A 103 14.43 -23.61 -12.92
C LEU A 103 14.72 -22.18 -12.46
N ASP A 104 15.16 -21.31 -13.35
CA ASP A 104 15.41 -19.89 -13.04
C ASP A 104 14.10 -19.18 -12.63
N VAL A 105 13.00 -19.48 -13.33
CA VAL A 105 11.69 -18.93 -13.00
C VAL A 105 11.19 -19.46 -11.65
N LEU A 106 11.30 -20.75 -11.37
CA LEU A 106 10.94 -21.33 -10.07
C LEU A 106 11.75 -20.71 -8.92
N GLY A 107 13.05 -20.48 -9.13
CA GLY A 107 13.91 -19.80 -8.18
C GLY A 107 13.47 -18.36 -7.89
N LYS A 108 13.07 -17.61 -8.92
CA LYS A 108 12.50 -16.26 -8.78
C LYS A 108 11.15 -16.29 -8.08
N ALA A 109 10.28 -17.23 -8.45
CA ALA A 109 8.95 -17.40 -7.85
C ALA A 109 9.05 -17.60 -6.34
N LYS A 110 9.91 -18.52 -5.88
CA LYS A 110 10.16 -18.76 -4.45
C LYS A 110 10.55 -17.48 -3.70
N LYS A 111 11.51 -16.71 -4.24
CA LYS A 111 11.96 -15.45 -3.62
C LYS A 111 10.85 -14.40 -3.56
N SER A 112 10.11 -14.22 -4.65
CA SER A 112 8.98 -13.28 -4.71
C SER A 112 7.88 -13.66 -3.73
N HIS A 113 7.64 -14.96 -3.54
CA HIS A 113 6.63 -15.45 -2.61
C HIS A 113 6.96 -15.17 -1.14
N VAL A 114 8.23 -15.40 -0.75
CA VAL A 114 8.70 -15.05 0.59
C VAL A 114 8.54 -13.56 0.85
N ALA A 115 8.96 -12.72 -0.11
CA ALA A 115 8.80 -11.27 0.00
C ALA A 115 7.31 -10.84 0.07
N TRP A 116 6.43 -11.54 -0.65
CA TRP A 116 4.99 -11.29 -0.61
C TRP A 116 4.41 -11.58 0.77
N ILE A 117 4.79 -12.69 1.41
CA ILE A 117 4.38 -13.02 2.78
C ILE A 117 4.96 -12.05 3.80
N ASP A 118 6.21 -11.63 3.66
CA ASP A 118 6.81 -10.64 4.57
C ASP A 118 6.07 -9.30 4.50
N ASN A 119 5.66 -8.88 3.29
CA ASN A 119 4.83 -7.70 3.12
C ASN A 119 3.44 -7.87 3.74
N LEU A 120 2.80 -9.02 3.55
CA LEU A 120 1.52 -9.34 4.20
C LEU A 120 1.64 -9.31 5.73
N LYS A 121 2.76 -9.80 6.28
CA LYS A 121 3.06 -9.74 7.71
C LYS A 121 3.14 -8.28 8.19
N ASN A 122 3.87 -7.43 7.48
CA ASN A 122 3.99 -6.01 7.82
C ASN A 122 2.62 -5.30 7.83
N ILE A 123 1.74 -5.65 6.89
CA ILE A 123 0.37 -5.11 6.81
C ILE A 123 -0.41 -5.46 8.08
N VAL A 124 -0.32 -6.71 8.55
CA VAL A 124 -1.02 -7.16 9.76
C VAL A 124 -0.39 -6.61 11.03
N ASP A 125 0.94 -6.64 11.15
CA ASP A 125 1.65 -6.13 12.34
C ASP A 125 1.37 -4.64 12.58
N GLN A 126 1.26 -3.86 11.51
CA GLN A 126 1.04 -2.41 11.57
C GLN A 126 -0.43 -2.02 11.47
N MET A 127 -1.33 -2.99 11.20
CA MET A 127 -2.73 -2.75 10.87
C MET A 127 -2.90 -1.63 9.84
N ARG A 128 -2.08 -1.69 8.78
CA ARG A 128 -2.02 -0.65 7.75
C ARG A 128 -1.94 -1.27 6.37
N LYS A 129 -2.79 -0.80 5.45
CA LYS A 129 -2.77 -1.23 4.05
C LYS A 129 -1.49 -0.75 3.36
N TYR A 130 -0.80 -1.68 2.73
CA TYR A 130 0.28 -1.47 1.76
C TYR A 130 -0.09 -2.12 0.43
N PRO A 131 0.49 -1.65 -0.70
CA PRO A 131 0.30 -2.32 -1.99
C PRO A 131 0.69 -3.79 -1.91
N LEU A 132 -0.22 -4.67 -2.31
CA LEU A 132 -0.03 -6.11 -2.37
C LEU A 132 -0.88 -6.67 -3.52
N GLN A 133 -0.26 -7.41 -4.44
CA GLN A 133 -0.99 -8.07 -5.52
C GLN A 133 -1.73 -9.30 -4.97
N THR A 134 -3.06 -9.29 -5.02
CA THR A 134 -3.92 -10.38 -4.52
C THR A 134 -4.64 -11.12 -5.64
N ASP A 135 -4.42 -10.74 -6.90
CA ASP A 135 -4.76 -11.56 -8.05
C ASP A 135 -3.57 -12.47 -8.37
N SER A 136 -3.77 -13.78 -8.25
CA SER A 136 -2.73 -14.79 -8.52
C SER A 136 -2.28 -14.78 -9.98
N HIS A 137 -3.13 -14.38 -10.92
CA HIS A 137 -2.81 -14.39 -12.35
C HIS A 137 -1.92 -13.21 -12.75
N LYS A 138 -1.94 -12.13 -11.95
CA LYS A 138 -1.20 -10.87 -12.19
C LYS A 138 0.10 -10.76 -11.42
N CYS A 139 0.55 -11.83 -10.77
CA CYS A 139 1.88 -11.88 -10.19
C CYS A 139 2.87 -12.40 -11.25
N SER A 140 4.16 -12.06 -11.14
CA SER A 140 5.16 -12.48 -12.13
C SER A 140 5.18 -14.00 -12.38
N PHE A 141 4.91 -14.81 -11.34
CA PHE A 141 4.80 -16.26 -11.49
C PHE A 141 3.46 -16.67 -12.15
N GLY A 142 2.36 -16.00 -11.84
CA GLY A 142 1.05 -16.21 -12.48
C GLY A 142 1.10 -16.01 -13.98
N HIS A 143 1.65 -14.88 -14.44
CA HIS A 143 1.85 -14.62 -15.87
C HIS A 143 2.62 -15.75 -16.55
N PHE A 144 3.70 -16.22 -15.94
CA PHE A 144 4.48 -17.33 -16.48
C PHE A 144 3.69 -18.65 -16.46
N TYR A 145 3.09 -18.99 -15.33
CA TYR A 145 2.38 -20.25 -15.10
C TYR A 145 1.26 -20.45 -16.12
N HIS A 146 0.49 -19.39 -16.43
CA HIS A 146 -0.61 -19.45 -17.40
C HIS A 146 -0.17 -19.26 -18.86
N ALA A 147 1.09 -18.89 -19.11
CA ALA A 147 1.65 -18.74 -20.46
C ALA A 147 2.34 -20.01 -20.98
N ILE A 148 2.68 -20.96 -20.10
CA ILE A 148 3.32 -22.23 -20.50
C ILE A 148 2.39 -23.42 -20.27
N THR A 149 2.64 -24.51 -21.01
CA THR A 149 1.96 -25.79 -20.77
C THR A 149 2.99 -26.85 -20.37
N VAL A 150 2.89 -27.33 -19.13
CA VAL A 150 3.73 -28.44 -18.63
C VAL A 150 3.02 -29.76 -18.88
N ASN A 151 3.49 -30.51 -19.89
CA ASN A 151 2.85 -31.76 -20.34
C ASN A 151 3.58 -33.03 -19.90
N HIS A 152 4.70 -32.91 -19.18
CA HIS A 152 5.44 -34.06 -18.71
C HIS A 152 4.66 -34.78 -17.59
N GLN A 153 4.41 -36.08 -17.74
CA GLN A 153 3.57 -36.85 -16.82
C GLN A 153 4.06 -36.78 -15.37
N ALA A 154 5.38 -36.73 -15.15
CA ALA A 154 5.97 -36.60 -13.81
C ALA A 154 5.66 -35.26 -13.12
N LEU A 155 5.26 -34.22 -13.87
CA LEU A 155 5.01 -32.88 -13.35
C LEU A 155 3.53 -32.52 -13.28
N GLN A 156 2.66 -33.15 -14.07
CA GLN A 156 1.25 -32.72 -14.20
C GLN A 156 0.51 -32.59 -12.87
N GLU A 157 0.67 -33.56 -11.96
CA GLU A 157 -0.04 -33.55 -10.69
C GLU A 157 0.43 -32.41 -9.77
N VAL A 158 1.74 -32.28 -9.57
CA VAL A 158 2.31 -31.22 -8.72
C VAL A 158 2.08 -29.84 -9.34
N TRP A 159 2.17 -29.71 -10.67
CA TRP A 159 1.92 -28.46 -11.38
C TRP A 159 0.47 -28.00 -11.22
N HIS A 160 -0.51 -28.91 -11.29
CA HIS A 160 -1.91 -28.55 -11.05
C HIS A 160 -2.20 -28.18 -9.59
N LYS A 161 -1.54 -28.84 -8.62
CA LYS A 161 -1.65 -28.48 -7.20
C LYS A 161 -1.11 -27.07 -6.91
N ILE A 162 -0.08 -26.63 -7.64
CA ILE A 162 0.43 -25.26 -7.56
C ILE A 162 -0.68 -24.25 -7.87
N ASP A 163 -1.42 -24.44 -8.95
CA ASP A 163 -2.49 -23.52 -9.38
C ASP A 163 -3.48 -23.23 -8.24
N THR A 164 -4.04 -24.31 -7.70
CA THR A 164 -5.05 -24.23 -6.64
C THR A 164 -4.48 -23.67 -5.34
N THR A 165 -3.23 -24.02 -4.99
CA THR A 165 -2.59 -23.50 -3.77
C THR A 165 -2.27 -22.01 -3.90
N HIS A 166 -1.81 -21.60 -5.08
CA HIS A 166 -1.46 -20.22 -5.41
C HIS A 166 -2.67 -19.29 -5.41
N GLU A 167 -3.76 -19.70 -6.06
CA GLU A 167 -5.03 -18.95 -6.06
C GLU A 167 -5.59 -18.80 -4.63
N ASN A 168 -5.60 -19.89 -3.85
CA ASN A 168 -6.07 -19.85 -2.46
C ASN A 168 -5.24 -18.90 -1.59
N LEU A 169 -3.92 -18.90 -1.75
CA LEU A 169 -3.05 -18.02 -0.98
C LEU A 169 -3.34 -16.54 -1.29
N HIS A 170 -3.40 -16.19 -2.57
CA HIS A 170 -3.67 -14.82 -3.01
C HIS A 170 -5.07 -14.34 -2.57
N SER A 171 -6.07 -15.24 -2.61
CA SER A 171 -7.42 -14.99 -2.09
C SER A 171 -7.43 -14.73 -0.58
N ILE A 172 -6.65 -15.47 0.22
CA ILE A 172 -6.50 -15.17 1.66
C ILE A 172 -5.80 -13.83 1.86
N GLY A 173 -4.80 -13.50 1.05
CA GLY A 173 -4.18 -12.16 1.05
C GLY A 173 -5.22 -11.05 0.89
N ALA A 174 -6.15 -11.16 -0.06
CA ALA A 174 -7.24 -10.20 -0.22
C ALA A 174 -8.12 -10.09 1.03
N ARG A 175 -8.43 -11.22 1.67
CA ARG A 175 -9.23 -11.25 2.91
C ARG A 175 -8.49 -10.61 4.08
N VAL A 176 -7.18 -10.76 4.18
CA VAL A 176 -6.35 -10.06 5.18
C VAL A 176 -6.43 -8.55 4.97
N LEU A 177 -6.27 -8.06 3.74
CA LEU A 177 -6.38 -6.62 3.44
C LEU A 177 -7.76 -6.06 3.84
N GLN A 178 -8.82 -6.84 3.60
CA GLN A 178 -10.18 -6.47 3.99
C GLN A 178 -10.37 -6.43 5.50
N ALA A 179 -9.80 -7.39 6.25
CA ALA A 179 -9.86 -7.40 7.71
C ALA A 179 -9.12 -6.19 8.31
N VAL A 180 -7.95 -5.85 7.75
CA VAL A 180 -7.20 -4.65 8.15
C VAL A 180 -7.98 -3.36 7.86
N GLU A 181 -8.66 -3.28 6.71
CA GLU A 181 -9.52 -2.14 6.37
C GLU A 181 -10.70 -1.94 7.33
N LYS A 182 -11.17 -3.02 7.96
CA LYS A 182 -12.26 -2.99 8.94
C LYS A 182 -11.77 -2.90 10.39
N ASP A 183 -10.47 -2.71 10.61
CA ASP A 183 -9.83 -2.73 11.93
C ASP A 183 -10.06 -4.05 12.72
N GLU A 184 -10.25 -5.17 12.02
CA GLU A 184 -10.51 -6.50 12.58
C GLU A 184 -9.19 -7.25 12.91
N ASP A 185 -8.41 -6.75 13.88
CA ASP A 185 -7.06 -7.25 14.22
C ASP A 185 -6.96 -8.77 14.43
N SER A 186 -7.89 -9.35 15.20
CA SER A 186 -7.87 -10.80 15.47
C SER A 186 -8.10 -11.64 14.22
N GLN A 187 -8.99 -11.18 13.34
CA GLN A 187 -9.29 -11.86 12.07
C GLN A 187 -8.13 -11.70 11.09
N ALA A 188 -7.51 -10.53 11.02
CA ALA A 188 -6.34 -10.30 10.18
C ALA A 188 -5.18 -11.24 10.55
N LYS A 189 -4.93 -11.45 11.86
CA LYS A 189 -3.92 -12.39 12.37
C LYS A 189 -4.26 -13.84 12.04
N GLU A 190 -5.50 -14.28 12.27
CA GLU A 190 -5.92 -15.64 11.96
C GLU A 190 -5.78 -15.96 10.46
N LEU A 191 -6.19 -15.02 9.60
CA LEU A 191 -6.05 -15.16 8.16
C LEU A 191 -4.58 -15.14 7.71
N PHE A 192 -3.74 -14.33 8.35
CA PHE A 192 -2.30 -14.35 8.10
C PHE A 192 -1.66 -15.68 8.46
N ASP A 193 -2.00 -16.28 9.61
CA ASP A 193 -1.49 -17.59 9.98
C ASP A 193 -1.89 -18.66 8.95
N GLN A 194 -3.13 -18.61 8.44
CA GLN A 194 -3.59 -19.47 7.34
C GLN A 194 -2.77 -19.24 6.05
N ALA A 195 -2.55 -17.98 5.68
CA ALA A 195 -1.72 -17.62 4.51
C ALA A 195 -0.28 -18.12 4.67
N TYR A 196 0.30 -17.99 5.86
CA TYR A 196 1.66 -18.45 6.15
C TYR A 196 1.78 -19.96 5.97
N GLN A 197 0.84 -20.74 6.51
CA GLN A 197 0.84 -22.21 6.32
C GLN A 197 0.69 -22.61 4.84
N LEU A 198 -0.19 -21.94 4.10
CA LEU A 198 -0.34 -22.17 2.67
C LEU A 198 0.92 -21.79 1.88
N SER A 199 1.60 -20.70 2.25
CA SER A 199 2.86 -20.31 1.64
C SER A 199 3.94 -21.37 1.84
N GLN A 200 4.01 -21.98 3.03
CA GLN A 200 4.96 -23.08 3.27
C GLN A 200 4.66 -24.29 2.38
N ASN A 201 3.38 -24.63 2.19
CA ASN A 201 2.97 -25.68 1.26
C ASN A 201 3.32 -25.31 -0.20
N MET A 202 3.08 -24.06 -0.60
CA MET A 202 3.42 -23.56 -1.94
C MET A 202 4.92 -23.65 -2.21
N LEU A 203 5.77 -23.26 -1.26
CA LEU A 203 7.23 -23.39 -1.39
C LEU A 203 7.65 -24.86 -1.53
N ALA A 204 7.03 -25.78 -0.77
CA ALA A 204 7.30 -27.21 -0.89
C ALA A 204 6.92 -27.76 -2.28
N LEU A 205 5.78 -27.35 -2.83
CA LEU A 205 5.37 -27.73 -4.20
C LEU A 205 6.37 -27.19 -5.26
N LEU A 206 6.85 -25.95 -5.09
CA LEU A 206 7.87 -25.39 -6.01
C LEU A 206 9.19 -26.17 -5.92
N ASP A 207 9.62 -26.58 -4.73
CA ASP A 207 10.81 -27.39 -4.53
C ASP A 207 10.67 -28.82 -5.08
N GLU A 208 9.47 -29.39 -5.02
CA GLU A 208 9.14 -30.67 -5.66
C GLU A 208 9.27 -30.58 -7.18
N VAL A 209 8.68 -29.56 -7.80
CA VAL A 209 8.83 -29.31 -9.24
C VAL A 209 10.29 -29.11 -9.63
N ASP A 210 11.01 -28.25 -8.90
CA ASP A 210 12.44 -27.97 -9.11
C ASP A 210 13.27 -29.28 -9.11
N SER A 211 13.01 -30.15 -8.13
CA SER A 211 13.67 -31.45 -8.00
C SER A 211 13.35 -32.39 -9.17
N ILE A 212 12.09 -32.44 -9.62
CA ILE A 212 11.68 -33.27 -10.76
C ILE A 212 12.34 -32.75 -12.05
N VAL A 213 12.32 -31.43 -12.29
CA VAL A 213 12.93 -30.82 -13.48
C VAL A 213 14.43 -31.11 -13.53
N LYS A 214 15.16 -30.98 -12.41
CA LYS A 214 16.58 -31.37 -12.33
C LYS A 214 16.82 -32.85 -12.65
N SER A 215 15.92 -33.73 -12.19
CA SER A 215 16.04 -35.17 -12.51
C SER A 215 15.78 -35.46 -13.99
N LEU A 216 14.85 -34.74 -14.63
CA LEU A 216 14.59 -34.86 -16.07
C LEU A 216 15.78 -34.37 -16.88
N ASP A 217 16.35 -33.23 -16.49
CA ASP A 217 17.53 -32.64 -17.14
C ASP A 217 18.74 -33.61 -17.13
N GLN A 218 18.98 -34.27 -16.00
CA GLN A 218 20.03 -35.30 -15.87
C GLN A 218 19.79 -36.53 -16.76
N LYS A 219 18.53 -36.82 -17.11
CA LYS A 219 18.14 -37.91 -18.03
C LYS A 219 18.10 -37.47 -19.49
N GLY A 220 18.33 -36.18 -19.77
CA GLY A 220 18.18 -35.60 -21.10
C GLY A 220 16.72 -35.45 -21.55
N GLU A 221 15.78 -35.40 -20.60
CA GLU A 221 14.36 -35.20 -20.83
C GLU A 221 13.96 -33.74 -20.58
N GLU A 222 13.03 -33.20 -21.38
CA GLU A 222 12.54 -31.82 -21.24
C GLU A 222 11.20 -31.82 -20.50
N ALA A 223 11.06 -30.93 -19.51
CA ALA A 223 9.83 -30.75 -18.74
C ALA A 223 8.68 -30.17 -19.59
N ILE A 224 9.04 -29.35 -20.58
CA ILE A 224 8.13 -28.72 -21.54
C ILE A 224 8.51 -29.29 -22.91
N ARG A 225 7.58 -29.98 -23.56
CA ARG A 225 7.85 -30.59 -24.87
C ARG A 225 8.13 -29.50 -25.90
N LYS A 226 9.06 -29.79 -26.81
CA LYS A 226 9.32 -29.08 -28.07
C LYS A 226 8.45 -29.62 -29.19
#